data_AF-A0A5B1M190-F1
#
_entry.id   AF-A0A5B1M190-F1
#
_cell.length_a   1.000
_cell.length_b   1.000
_cell.length_c   1.000
_cell.angle_alpha   90.00
_cell.angle_beta   90.00
_cell.angle_gamma   90.00
#
_symmetry.space_group_name_H-M   'P 1'
#
loop_
_entity.id
_entity.type
_entity.pdbx_description
1 polymer ?
#
loop_
_entity_poly.entity_id
_entity_poly.type
_entity_poly.pdbx_seq_one_letter_code
_entity_poly.pdbx_strand_id
1 'polypeptide(L)'
;MNSTLVVVSGGAVVAQLMPRPHPITACADQLSAALADVAGVPAVYMSPADKRAALLALTAAERRLAELRLRVMAASADVADAVGARDVEAWLASRTQAESAVARAAQELANALDCR
;
A
#
# COMPACT_ATOMS: atom_id res chain seq x y z
N MET A 1 -16.90 -10.47 -17.67
CA MET A 1 -18.38 -10.39 -17.57
C MET A 1 -18.75 -10.97 -16.22
N ASN A 2 -18.81 -10.14 -15.18
CA ASN A 2 -19.01 -10.64 -13.83
C ASN A 2 -20.48 -10.46 -13.47
N SER A 3 -21.23 -11.56 -13.58
CA SER A 3 -22.66 -11.64 -13.31
C SER A 3 -22.99 -11.14 -11.92
N THR A 4 -23.66 -9.99 -11.86
CA THR A 4 -24.36 -9.51 -10.67
C THR A 4 -25.65 -10.33 -10.54
N LEU A 5 -25.68 -11.27 -9.61
CA LEU A 5 -26.90 -12.00 -9.25
C LEU A 5 -27.75 -11.07 -8.38
N VAL A 6 -28.70 -10.37 -9.00
CA VAL A 6 -29.69 -9.55 -8.31
C VAL A 6 -30.80 -10.48 -7.81
N VAL A 7 -30.75 -10.87 -6.54
CA VAL A 7 -31.90 -11.49 -5.87
C VAL A 7 -32.78 -10.35 -5.34
N VAL A 8 -33.90 -10.10 -6.02
CA VAL A 8 -34.96 -9.22 -5.49
C VAL A 8 -35.84 -10.07 -4.58
N SER A 9 -35.71 -9.88 -3.28
CA SER A 9 -36.71 -10.30 -2.29
C SER A 9 -37.04 -9.07 -1.44
N GLY A 10 -38.34 -8.83 -1.28
CA GLY A 10 -38.90 -7.54 -0.87
C GLY A 10 -38.32 -6.97 0.43
N GLY A 11 -38.17 -5.65 0.44
CA GLY A 11 -38.39 -4.85 1.64
C GLY A 11 -37.29 -4.83 2.70
N ALA A 12 -36.03 -5.11 2.37
CA ALA A 12 -34.87 -4.59 3.10
C ALA A 12 -33.62 -4.80 2.24
N VAL A 13 -32.91 -3.72 1.89
CA VAL A 13 -31.53 -3.85 1.40
C VAL A 13 -30.68 -4.19 2.63
N VAL A 14 -30.70 -5.46 3.05
CA VAL A 14 -29.60 -6.03 3.82
C VAL A 14 -28.47 -6.24 2.84
N ALA A 15 -27.73 -5.16 2.56
CA ALA A 15 -26.45 -5.26 1.89
C ALA A 15 -25.63 -6.28 2.67
N GLN A 16 -25.32 -7.41 2.02
CA GLN A 16 -24.56 -8.48 2.62
C GLN A 16 -23.29 -7.94 3.26
N LEU A 17 -23.14 -8.31 4.53
CA LEU A 17 -22.12 -7.89 5.50
C LEU A 17 -20.75 -8.53 5.20
N MET A 18 -20.35 -8.61 3.93
CA MET A 18 -18.96 -8.95 3.62
C MET A 18 -18.12 -7.69 3.86
N PRO A 19 -17.15 -7.71 4.79
CA PRO A 19 -16.26 -6.58 4.97
C PRO A 19 -15.57 -6.31 3.64
N ARG A 20 -15.87 -5.16 3.03
CA ARG A 20 -15.05 -4.69 1.92
C ARG A 20 -13.65 -4.44 2.47
N PRO A 21 -12.58 -4.89 1.79
CA PRO A 21 -11.23 -4.62 2.24
C PRO A 21 -11.07 -3.10 2.42
N HIS A 22 -10.34 -2.70 3.45
CA HIS A 22 -10.11 -1.30 3.76
C HIS A 22 -9.55 -0.60 2.51
N PRO A 23 -9.93 0.65 2.20
CA PRO A 23 -9.49 1.32 0.96
C PRO A 23 -7.97 1.34 0.78
N ILE A 24 -7.20 1.44 1.88
CA ILE A 24 -5.73 1.39 1.84
C ILE A 24 -5.22 0.01 1.41
N THR A 25 -5.79 -1.07 1.94
CA THR A 25 -5.39 -2.43 1.53
C THR A 25 -5.80 -2.72 0.09
N ALA A 26 -7.00 -2.29 -0.33
CA ALA A 26 -7.44 -2.43 -1.72
C ALA A 26 -6.52 -1.66 -2.70
N CYS A 27 -6.05 -0.48 -2.32
CA CYS A 27 -5.07 0.30 -3.09
C CYS A 27 -3.74 -0.43 -3.23
N ALA A 28 -3.23 -1.03 -2.14
CA ALA A 28 -1.99 -1.81 -2.17
C ALA A 28 -2.11 -3.04 -3.08
N ASP A 29 -3.24 -3.75 -3.04
CA ASP A 29 -3.51 -4.89 -3.92
C ASP A 29 -3.55 -4.46 -5.39
N GLN A 30 -4.23 -3.36 -5.71
CA GLN A 30 -4.29 -2.80 -7.06
C GLN A 30 -2.93 -2.38 -7.59
N LEU A 31 -2.10 -1.76 -6.75
CA LEU A 31 -0.74 -1.39 -7.13
C LEU A 31 0.12 -2.64 -7.40
N SER A 32 0.03 -3.66 -6.55
CA SER A 32 0.76 -4.91 -6.72
C SER A 32 0.37 -5.60 -8.03
N ALA A 33 -0.94 -5.68 -8.33
CA ALA A 33 -1.43 -6.24 -9.59
C ALA A 33 -0.92 -5.45 -10.80
N ALA A 34 -1.01 -4.12 -10.77
CA ALA A 34 -0.53 -3.27 -11.88
C ALA A 34 0.98 -3.41 -12.12
N LEU A 35 1.78 -3.57 -11.06
CA LEU A 35 3.22 -3.81 -11.19
C LEU A 35 3.51 -5.21 -11.74
N ALA A 36 2.72 -6.22 -11.36
CA ALA A 36 2.84 -7.58 -11.88
C ALA A 36 2.56 -7.63 -13.40
N ASP A 37 1.56 -6.89 -13.87
CA ASP A 37 1.18 -6.82 -15.29
C ASP A 37 2.33 -6.31 -16.18
N VAL A 38 3.22 -5.48 -15.65
CA VAL A 38 4.35 -4.90 -16.39
C VAL A 38 5.70 -5.54 -16.07
N ALA A 39 5.78 -6.44 -15.09
CA ALA A 39 7.04 -7.01 -14.60
C ALA A 39 7.83 -7.75 -15.69
N GLY A 40 7.14 -8.33 -16.68
CA GLY A 40 7.76 -9.03 -17.82
C GLY A 40 8.06 -8.15 -19.03
N VAL A 41 7.69 -6.86 -19.02
CA VAL A 41 7.82 -5.98 -20.19
C VAL A 41 9.24 -5.40 -20.26
N PRO A 42 10.04 -5.71 -21.30
CA PRO A 42 11.42 -5.24 -21.35
C PRO A 42 11.50 -3.73 -21.65
N ALA A 43 11.98 -2.95 -20.69
CA ALA A 43 12.14 -1.50 -20.81
C ALA A 43 13.08 -1.07 -21.96
N VAL A 44 13.91 -1.98 -22.48
CA VAL A 44 14.80 -1.72 -23.63
C VAL A 44 14.02 -1.26 -24.86
N TYR A 45 12.82 -1.80 -25.08
CA TYR A 45 11.97 -1.51 -26.25
C TYR A 45 11.19 -0.20 -26.13
N MET A 46 11.22 0.48 -24.98
CA MET A 46 10.58 1.78 -24.83
C MET A 46 11.34 2.86 -25.62
N SER A 47 10.58 3.79 -26.21
CA SER A 47 11.18 4.99 -26.82
C SER A 47 11.88 5.84 -25.74
N PRO A 48 12.87 6.68 -26.10
CA PRO A 48 13.48 7.60 -25.14
C PRO A 48 12.47 8.54 -24.46
N ALA A 49 11.43 8.95 -25.18
CA ALA A 49 10.37 9.80 -24.62
C ALA A 49 9.55 9.06 -23.56
N ASP A 50 9.16 7.81 -23.84
CA ASP A 50 8.42 6.97 -22.90
C ASP A 50 9.26 6.63 -21.66
N LYS A 51 10.55 6.36 -21.83
CA LYS A 51 11.49 6.13 -20.71
C LYS A 51 11.51 7.33 -19.77
N ARG A 52 11.66 8.54 -20.33
CA ARG A 52 11.65 9.78 -19.54
C ARG A 52 10.32 9.97 -18.80
N ALA A 53 9.20 9.78 -19.50
CA ALA A 53 7.88 9.91 -18.90
C ALA A 53 7.65 8.89 -17.77
N ALA A 54 8.02 7.63 -18.00
CA ALA A 54 7.91 6.56 -17.01
C ALA A 54 8.76 6.84 -15.76
N LEU A 55 10.02 7.26 -15.92
CA LEU A 55 10.88 7.58 -14.77
C LEU A 55 10.27 8.70 -13.90
N LEU A 56 9.79 9.77 -14.51
CA LEU A 56 9.16 10.87 -13.77
C LEU A 56 7.88 10.42 -13.05
N ALA A 57 7.04 9.63 -13.73
CA ALA A 57 5.78 9.14 -13.16
C ALA A 57 6.03 8.15 -12.01
N LEU A 58 6.95 7.20 -12.18
CA LEU A 58 7.30 6.21 -11.16
C LEU A 58 7.91 6.87 -9.92
N THR A 59 8.85 7.81 -10.08
CA THR A 59 9.40 8.55 -8.95
C THR A 59 8.33 9.36 -8.20
N ALA A 60 7.37 9.95 -8.91
CA ALA A 60 6.25 10.63 -8.27
C ALA A 60 5.33 9.67 -7.50
N ALA A 61 5.08 8.48 -8.06
CA ALA A 61 4.30 7.43 -7.41
C ALA A 61 4.99 6.88 -6.16
N GLU A 62 6.30 6.63 -6.21
CA GLU A 62 7.11 6.20 -5.07
C GLU A 62 7.01 7.16 -3.89
N ARG A 63 7.06 8.47 -4.14
CA ARG A 63 6.90 9.49 -3.08
C ARG A 63 5.55 9.41 -2.40
N ARG A 64 4.47 9.29 -3.17
CA ARG A 64 3.09 9.16 -2.64
C ARG A 64 2.90 7.85 -1.89
N LEU A 65 3.49 6.77 -2.38
CA LEU A 65 3.48 5.48 -1.71
C LEU A 65 4.24 5.53 -0.39
N ALA A 66 5.40 6.17 -0.37
CA ALA A 66 6.19 6.37 0.85
C ALA A 66 5.41 7.21 1.87
N GLU A 67 4.78 8.31 1.45
CA GLU A 67 3.89 9.11 2.30
C GLU A 67 2.76 8.27 2.90
N LEU A 68 2.01 7.53 2.06
CA LEU A 68 0.93 6.67 2.53
C LEU A 68 1.43 5.62 3.54
N ARG A 69 2.58 4.99 3.26
CA ARG A 69 3.20 4.02 4.17
C ARG A 69 3.54 4.64 5.52
N LEU A 70 4.12 5.84 5.52
CA LEU A 70 4.46 6.56 6.76
C LEU A 70 3.20 6.86 7.60
N ARG A 71 2.11 7.30 6.97
CA ARG A 71 0.84 7.53 7.68
C ARG A 71 0.26 6.25 8.27
N VAL A 72 0.35 5.13 7.55
CA VAL A 72 -0.09 3.84 8.08
C VAL A 72 0.77 3.44 9.27
N MET A 73 2.09 3.57 9.17
CA MET A 73 3.01 3.27 10.28
C MET A 73 2.73 4.11 11.53
N ALA A 74 2.48 5.41 11.37
CA ALA A 74 2.11 6.30 12.47
C ALA A 74 0.86 5.80 13.21
N ALA A 75 -0.13 5.30 12.47
CA ALA A 75 -1.39 4.80 13.02
C ALA A 75 -1.38 3.32 13.43
N SER A 76 -0.21 2.65 13.45
CA SER A 76 -0.11 1.19 13.64
C SER A 76 0.40 0.75 15.01
N ALA A 77 0.36 1.60 16.04
CA ALA A 77 0.84 1.23 17.38
C ALA A 77 0.16 -0.06 17.92
N ASP A 78 -1.12 -0.25 17.61
CA ASP A 78 -1.92 -1.44 17.88
C ASP A 78 -1.35 -2.73 17.23
N VAL A 79 -0.74 -2.61 16.05
CA VAL A 79 -0.08 -3.73 15.37
C VAL A 79 1.14 -4.19 16.17
N ALA A 80 1.96 -3.25 16.66
CA ALA A 80 3.13 -3.57 17.48
C ALA A 80 2.70 -4.26 18.78
N ASP A 81 1.67 -3.75 19.43
CA ASP A 81 1.09 -4.35 20.64
C ASP A 81 0.56 -5.77 20.37
N ALA A 82 -0.17 -5.95 19.27
CA ALA A 82 -0.77 -7.24 18.90
C ALA A 82 0.28 -8.32 18.60
N VAL A 83 1.43 -7.95 18.02
CA VAL A 83 2.51 -8.88 17.67
C VAL A 83 3.62 -8.97 18.72
N GLY A 84 3.53 -8.19 19.80
CA GLY A 84 4.55 -8.14 20.86
C GLY A 84 5.89 -7.56 20.39
N ALA A 85 5.88 -6.67 19.40
CA ALA A 85 7.06 -6.00 18.90
C ALA A 85 7.32 -4.70 19.67
N ARG A 86 8.60 -4.26 19.72
CA ARG A 86 8.97 -2.99 20.36
C ARG A 86 8.30 -1.78 19.68
N ASP A 87 8.26 -1.82 18.36
CA ASP A 87 7.60 -0.85 17.49
C ASP A 87 7.31 -1.53 16.13
N VAL A 88 6.44 -0.88 15.34
CA VAL A 88 5.98 -1.40 14.04
C VAL A 88 7.13 -1.47 13.03
N GLU A 89 8.11 -0.60 13.17
CA GLU A 89 9.30 -0.52 12.33
C GLU A 89 10.19 -1.74 12.52
N ALA A 90 10.56 -2.07 13.77
CA ALA A 90 11.33 -3.26 14.09
C ALA A 90 10.63 -4.53 13.63
N TRP A 91 9.30 -4.58 13.75
CA TRP A 91 8.51 -5.66 13.18
C TRP A 91 8.63 -5.71 11.64
N LEU A 92 8.45 -4.58 10.96
CA LEU A 92 8.51 -4.50 9.50
C LEU A 92 9.91 -4.84 8.95
N ALA A 93 10.97 -4.25 9.52
CA ALA A 93 12.36 -4.47 9.12
C ALA A 93 12.76 -5.95 9.24
N SER A 94 12.29 -6.64 10.31
CA SER A 94 12.52 -8.08 10.49
C SER A 94 11.88 -8.95 9.40
N ARG A 95 10.80 -8.46 8.77
CA ARG A 95 10.04 -9.19 7.74
C ARG A 95 10.45 -8.85 6.31
N THR A 96 10.87 -7.61 6.06
CA THR A 96 11.25 -7.15 4.72
C THR A 96 12.76 -7.22 4.46
N GLN A 97 13.56 -7.63 5.46
CA GLN A 97 15.02 -7.53 5.44
C GLN A 97 15.50 -6.10 5.10
N ALA A 98 14.68 -5.09 5.44
CA ALA A 98 15.05 -3.71 5.21
C ALA A 98 16.21 -3.32 6.15
N GLU A 99 17.09 -2.45 5.67
CA GLU A 99 18.17 -1.93 6.50
C GLU A 99 17.59 -1.16 7.69
N SER A 100 17.98 -1.56 8.90
CA SER A 100 17.40 -1.05 10.16
C SER A 100 17.54 0.46 10.33
N ALA A 101 18.60 1.07 9.79
CA ALA A 101 18.80 2.52 9.84
C ALA A 101 17.77 3.28 9.00
N VAL A 102 17.47 2.79 7.79
CA VAL A 102 16.46 3.39 6.88
C VAL A 102 15.07 3.23 7.47
N ALA A 103 14.79 2.08 8.06
CA ALA A 103 13.51 1.78 8.64
C ALA A 103 13.28 2.64 9.91
N ARG A 104 14.26 2.78 10.82
CA ARG A 104 14.18 3.67 11.99
C ARG A 104 13.92 5.14 11.62
N ALA A 105 14.64 5.66 10.62
CA ALA A 105 14.42 7.02 10.12
C ALA A 105 13.00 7.23 9.57
N ALA A 106 12.41 6.18 8.97
CA ALA A 106 11.02 6.23 8.53
C ALA A 106 10.03 6.28 9.70
N GLN A 107 10.28 5.57 10.82
CA GLN A 107 9.41 5.64 12.00
C GLN A 107 9.46 7.02 12.67
N GLU A 108 10.66 7.62 12.79
CA GLU A 108 10.81 8.97 13.34
C GLU A 108 10.07 10.00 12.48
N LEU A 109 10.17 9.90 11.16
CA LEU A 109 9.44 10.76 10.23
C LEU A 109 7.92 10.54 10.32
N ALA A 110 7.46 9.28 10.44
CA ALA A 110 6.05 8.96 10.60
C ALA A 110 5.47 9.60 11.88
N ASN A 111 6.16 9.49 13.01
CA ASN A 111 5.74 10.11 14.26
C ASN A 111 5.69 11.64 14.15
N ALA A 112 6.65 12.26 13.45
CA ALA A 112 6.65 13.70 13.23
C ALA A 112 5.46 14.19 12.37
N LEU A 113 4.94 13.34 11.47
CA LEU A 113 3.74 13.66 10.68
C LEU A 113 2.45 13.56 11.51
N ASP A 114 2.39 12.65 12.47
CA ASP A 114 1.20 12.45 13.32
C ASP A 114 1.02 13.59 14.34
N CYS A 115 2.13 14.17 14.80
CA CYS A 115 2.13 15.28 15.76
C CYS A 115 1.84 16.67 15.13
N ARG A 116 1.54 16.75 13.84
CA ARG A 116 1.26 18.03 13.13
C ARG A 116 -0.23 18.24 12.92
#